data_AF-A0A2R4JT10-F1
#
_entry.id   AF-A0A2R4JT10-F1
#
_cell.length_a   1.000
_cell.length_b   1.000
_cell.length_c   1.000
_cell.angle_alpha   90.00
_cell.angle_beta   90.00
_cell.angle_gamma   90.00
#
_symmetry.space_group_name_H-M   'P 1'
#
loop_
_entity.id
_entity.type
_entity.pdbx_description
1 polymer ?
#
loop_
_entity_poly.entity_id
_entity_poly.type
_entity_poly.pdbx_seq_one_letter_code
_entity_poly.pdbx_strand_id
1 'polypeptide(L)' 'MLLLPPDYQRIPAAVRQAAGPVMARQVGGMPGVDVNVRAKLEPLRGKLVGLVDRGWLLKLPDGRFTPRL' A
#
# COMPACT_ATOMS: atom_id res chain seq x y z
N MET A 1 -16.86 -10.19 6.97
CA MET A 1 -16.55 -9.13 5.98
C MET A 1 -15.96 -7.95 6.74
N LEU A 2 -14.63 -7.94 6.97
CA LEU A 2 -13.96 -6.86 7.70
C LEU A 2 -13.78 -5.67 6.74
N LEU A 3 -14.69 -4.70 6.84
CA LEU A 3 -14.55 -3.40 6.18
C LEU A 3 -13.35 -2.68 6.77
N LEU A 4 -12.25 -2.61 6.01
CA LEU A 4 -11.10 -1.81 6.39
C LEU A 4 -11.52 -0.33 6.48
N PRO A 5 -10.95 0.44 7.42
CA PRO A 5 -11.13 1.90 7.44
C PRO A 5 -10.86 2.49 6.05
N PRO A 6 -11.58 3.54 5.63
CA PRO A 6 -11.49 4.08 4.27
C PRO A 6 -10.06 4.42 3.84
N ASP A 7 -9.20 4.88 4.76
CA ASP A 7 -7.78 5.15 4.52
C ASP A 7 -6.96 3.91 4.16
N TYR A 8 -7.35 2.75 4.68
CA TYR A 8 -6.74 1.47 4.34
C TYR A 8 -7.24 0.92 2.99
N GLN A 9 -8.43 1.31 2.54
CA GLN A 9 -8.96 0.91 1.22
C GLN A 9 -8.30 1.69 0.08
N ARG A 10 -7.86 2.93 0.35
CA ARG A 10 -7.21 3.78 -0.66
C ARG A 10 -5.82 3.29 -1.08
N ILE A 11 -5.08 2.65 -0.17
CA ILE A 11 -3.73 2.13 -0.45
C ILE A 11 -3.74 1.05 -1.55
N PRO A 12 -4.52 -0.05 -1.47
CA PRO A 12 -4.56 -1.06 -2.53
C PRO A 12 -5.18 -0.52 -3.82
N ALA A 13 -6.13 0.42 -3.75
CA ALA A 13 -6.66 1.09 -4.94
C ALA A 13 -5.58 1.90 -5.67
N ALA A 14 -4.79 2.69 -4.95
CA ALA A 14 -3.68 3.45 -5.51
C ALA A 14 -2.59 2.55 -6.10
N VAL A 15 -2.29 1.43 -5.44
CA VAL A 15 -1.36 0.41 -5.96
C VAL A 15 -1.91 -0.26 -7.23
N ARG A 16 -3.23 -0.48 -7.34
CA ARG A 16 -3.89 -0.98 -8.57
C ARG A 16 -3.87 0.02 -9.72
N GLN A 17 -3.99 1.31 -9.42
CA GLN A 17 -3.91 2.37 -10.44
C GLN A 17 -2.48 2.61 -10.93
N ALA A 18 -1.48 2.10 -10.23
CA ALA A 18 -0.11 2.14 -10.71
C ALA A 18 0.07 1.20 -11.90
N ALA A 19 0.77 1.65 -12.94
CA ALA A 19 1.09 0.85 -14.13
C ALA A 19 2.12 -0.28 -13.87
N GLY A 20 2.32 -0.68 -12.61
CA GLY A 20 3.29 -1.70 -12.22
C GLY A 20 3.61 -1.69 -10.72
N PRO A 21 4.57 -2.51 -10.28
CA PRO A 21 4.95 -2.62 -8.87
C PRO A 21 5.48 -1.30 -8.30
N VAL A 22 5.03 -0.94 -7.09
CA VAL A 22 5.35 0.34 -6.46
C VAL A 22 6.14 0.18 -5.17
N MET A 23 7.08 1.09 -4.92
CA MET A 23 7.78 1.17 -3.63
C MET A 23 6.92 1.87 -2.58
N ALA A 24 7.16 1.57 -1.29
CA ALA A 24 6.48 2.24 -0.18
C ALA A 24 6.55 3.78 -0.26
N ARG A 25 7.71 4.34 -0.67
CA ARG A 25 7.86 5.78 -0.86
C ARG A 25 6.96 6.37 -1.95
N GLN A 26 6.66 5.59 -3.00
CA GLN A 26 5.77 6.01 -4.08
C GLN A 26 4.32 5.95 -3.62
N VAL A 27 3.94 4.92 -2.85
CA VAL A 27 2.61 4.81 -2.23
C VAL A 27 2.32 6.02 -1.34
N GLY A 28 3.29 6.47 -0.54
CA GLY A 28 3.12 7.67 0.30
C GLY A 28 2.93 8.97 -0.48
N GLY A 29 3.27 9.01 -1.77
CA GLY A 29 3.05 10.16 -2.65
C GLY A 29 1.75 10.09 -3.45
N MET A 30 0.98 9.00 -3.36
CA MET A 30 -0.21 8.80 -4.17
C MET A 30 -1.44 9.53 -3.60
N PRO A 31 -2.30 10.08 -4.47
CA PRO A 31 -3.54 10.73 -4.04
C PRO A 31 -4.43 9.72 -3.30
N GLY A 32 -4.89 10.12 -2.11
CA GLY A 32 -5.73 9.27 -1.25
C GLY A 32 -4.98 8.50 -0.15
N VAL A 33 -3.64 8.51 -0.13
CA VAL A 33 -2.85 8.03 1.01
C VAL A 33 -2.65 9.19 1.98
N ASP A 34 -3.07 9.00 3.23
CA ASP A 34 -3.10 10.05 4.24
C ASP A 34 -1.71 10.66 4.49
N VAL A 35 -1.64 11.99 4.62
CA VAL A 35 -0.38 12.74 4.76
C VAL A 35 0.36 12.38 6.05
N ASN A 36 -0.35 11.90 7.08
CA ASN A 36 0.27 11.38 8.30
C ASN A 36 1.03 10.07 8.08
N VAL A 37 0.60 9.25 7.11
CA VAL A 37 1.30 8.03 6.70
C VAL A 37 2.51 8.37 5.82
N ARG A 38 2.43 9.47 5.06
CA ARG A 38 3.53 10.03 4.27
C ARG A 38 4.70 10.54 5.12
N ALA A 39 4.43 11.00 6.34
CA ALA A 39 5.44 11.59 7.23
C ALA A 39 6.46 10.57 7.78
N LYS A 40 6.17 9.26 7.75
CA LYS A 40 7.09 8.22 8.23
C LYS A 40 7.05 6.97 7.33
N LEU A 41 8.15 6.71 6.65
CA LEU A 41 8.31 5.62 5.69
C LEU A 41 8.20 4.23 6.34
N GLU A 42 8.65 4.06 7.58
CA GLU A 42 8.62 2.78 8.30
C GLU A 42 7.20 2.32 8.69
N PRO A 43 6.35 3.17 9.31
CA PRO A 43 4.93 2.87 9.51
C PRO A 43 4.19 2.51 8.22
N LEU A 44 4.50 3.20 7.12
CA LEU A 44 3.90 2.90 5.81
C LEU A 44 4.34 1.52 5.29
N ARG A 45 5.62 1.16 5.45
CA ARG A 45 6.10 -0.20 5.15
C ARG A 45 5.38 -1.24 5.99
N GLY A 46 5.18 -1.00 7.28
CA GLY A 46 4.42 -1.88 8.16
C GLY A 46 2.98 -2.11 7.69
N LYS A 47 2.28 -1.03 7.27
CA LYS A 47 0.93 -1.13 6.70
C LYS A 47 0.89 -1.95 5.41
N LEU A 48 1.85 -1.73 4.51
CA LEU A 48 1.95 -2.48 3.25
C LEU A 48 2.23 -3.96 3.48
N VAL A 49 3.11 -4.29 4.43
CA VAL A 49 3.34 -5.69 4.85
C VAL A 49 2.08 -6.30 5.46
N GLY A 50 1.32 -5.56 6.27
CA GLY A 50 0.03 -6.03 6.79
C GLY A 50 -1.02 -6.28 5.69
N LEU A 51 -0.98 -5.54 4.57
CA LEU A 51 -1.83 -5.80 3.41
C LEU A 51 -1.38 -7.03 2.62
N VAL A 52 -0.07 -7.33 2.61
CA VAL A 52 0.48 -8.55 2.02
C VAL A 52 0.06 -9.78 2.83
N ASP A 53 0.19 -9.71 4.15
CA ASP A 53 -0.21 -10.79 5.07
C ASP A 53 -1.69 -11.15 4.94
N ARG A 54 -2.54 -10.14 4.70
CA ARG A 54 -3.98 -10.30 4.46
C ARG A 54 -4.33 -10.78 3.05
N GLY A 55 -3.34 -10.96 2.17
CA GLY A 55 -3.52 -11.44 0.79
C GLY A 55 -3.98 -10.38 -0.22
N TRP A 56 -3.97 -9.09 0.14
CA TRP A 56 -4.42 -8.00 -0.74
C TRP A 56 -3.33 -7.52 -1.69
N LEU A 57 -2.07 -7.59 -1.26
CA LEU A 57 -0.89 -7.20 -2.03
C LEU A 57 0.10 -8.37 -2.11
N LEU A 58 1.00 -8.30 -3.09
CA LEU A 58 2.17 -9.14 -3.19
C LEU A 58 3.41 -8.27 -3.00
N LYS A 59 4.34 -8.72 -2.14
CA LYS A 59 5.66 -8.11 -1.98
C LYS A 59 6.65 -8.84 -2.89
N LEU A 60 7.31 -8.08 -3.76
CA LEU A 60 8.37 -8.58 -4.63
C LEU A 60 9.71 -8.66 -3.87
N PRO A 61 10.67 -9.50 -4.33
CA PRO A 61 11.98 -9.62 -3.69
C PRO A 61 12.78 -8.31 -3.68
N ASP A 62 12.53 -7.41 -4.62
CA ASP A 62 13.15 -6.08 -4.69
C ASP A 62 12.49 -5.04 -3.75
N GLY A 63 11.49 -5.45 -2.95
CA GLY A 63 10.84 -4.60 -1.96
C GLY A 63 9.71 -3.72 -2.50
N ARG A 64 9.30 -3.92 -3.75
CA ARG A 64 8.09 -3.33 -4.35
C ARG A 64 6.85 -4.13 -3.99
N PHE A 65 5.69 -3.49 -4.12
CA PHE A 65 4.38 -4.05 -3.84
C PHE A 65 3.52 -3.98 -5.11
N THR A 66 2.74 -5.03 -5.37
CA THR A 66 1.81 -5.10 -6.49
C THR A 66 0.45 -5.63 -6.00
N PRO A 67 -0.68 -5.29 -6.64
CA PRO A 67 -1.96 -5.85 -6.24
C PRO A 67 -1.97 -7.36 -6.40
N ARG A 68 -2.63 -8.07 -5.48
CA ARG A 68 -3.12 -9.41 -5.79
C ARG A 68 -4.30 -9.23 -6.77
N LEU A 69 -4.21 -9.90 -7.93
CA LEU A 69 -5.31 -10.02 -8.88
C LEU A 69 -6.49 -10.74 -8.22
#